data_AF-A0A8H5F4A5-F1
#
_entry.id   AF-A0A8H5F4A5-F1
#
_cell.length_a   1.000
_cell.length_b   1.000
_cell.length_c   1.000
_cell.angle_alpha   90.00
_cell.angle_beta   90.00
_cell.angle_gamma   90.00
#
_symmetry.space_group_name_H-M   'P 1'
#
loop_
_entity.id
_entity.type
_entity.pdbx_description
1 polymer ?
#
loop_
_entity_poly.entity_id
_entity_poly.type
_entity_poly.pdbx_seq_one_letter_code
_entity_poly.pdbx_strand_id
1 'polypeptide(L)' 'MYGEFEHISYRLSSPVEPLIWVEAAMEGHTGSRMECTVKVKAHFKRRSSANNVEIYVPVPDDTEVR' A
#
# COMPACT_ATOMS: atom_id res chain seq x y z
N MET A 1 31.06 22.24 -17.02
CA MET A 1 30.17 21.37 -16.24
C MET A 1 28.83 21.37 -16.92
N TYR A 2 28.39 20.23 -17.46
CA TYR A 2 27.02 20.07 -17.92
C TYR A 2 26.29 19.29 -16.83
N GLY A 3 25.20 19.87 -16.32
CA GLY A 3 24.36 19.27 -15.28
C GLY A 3 23.40 18.22 -15.84
N GLU A 4 22.80 17.43 -14.96
CA GLU A 4 21.69 16.55 -15.31
C GLU A 4 20.47 17.40 -15.70
N PHE A 5 19.81 17.06 -16.80
CA PHE A 5 18.54 17.66 -17.21
C PHE A 5 17.54 16.55 -17.53
N GLU A 6 16.29 16.74 -17.11
CA GLU A 6 15.18 15.90 -17.53
C GLU A 6 14.82 16.24 -18.98
N HIS A 7 15.01 15.29 -19.90
CA HIS A 7 14.79 15.54 -21.32
C HIS A 7 13.29 15.53 -21.68
N ILE A 8 12.54 14.55 -21.17
CA ILE A 8 11.13 14.32 -21.52
C ILE A 8 10.40 13.69 -20.33
N SER A 9 9.23 14.22 -20.00
CA SER A 9 8.26 13.59 -19.11
C SER A 9 7.04 13.14 -19.92
N TYR A 10 6.61 11.89 -19.75
CA TYR A 10 5.45 11.34 -20.45
C TYR A 10 4.46 10.70 -19.47
N ARG A 11 3.20 10.63 -19.87
CA ARG A 11 2.15 9.89 -19.18
C ARG A 11 1.57 8.85 -20.12
N LEU A 12 1.70 7.59 -19.74
CA LEU A 12 1.13 6.44 -20.46
C LEU A 12 0.08 5.79 -19.57
N SER A 13 -1.09 5.48 -20.13
CA SER A 13 -2.12 4.70 -19.46
C SER A 13 -2.12 3.28 -20.04
N SER A 14 -1.82 2.30 -19.21
CA SER A 14 -2.00 0.88 -19.53
C SER A 14 -3.00 0.29 -18.53
N PRO A 15 -3.96 -0.56 -18.96
CA PRO A 15 -4.82 -1.27 -18.04
C PRO A 15 -4.02 -2.36 -17.34
N VAL A 16 -3.40 -2.01 -16.21
CA VAL A 16 -2.68 -2.93 -15.34
C VAL A 16 -3.32 -2.98 -13.98
N GLU A 17 -3.36 -4.16 -13.37
CA GLU A 17 -3.68 -4.29 -11.96
C GLU A 17 -2.61 -3.55 -11.13
N PRO A 18 -2.98 -2.91 -10.01
CA PRO A 18 -2.02 -2.25 -9.14
C PRO A 18 -0.90 -3.20 -8.71
N LEU A 19 0.36 -2.77 -8.85
CA LEU A 19 1.55 -3.57 -8.52
C LEU A 19 1.54 -4.08 -7.08
N ILE A 20 0.98 -3.29 -6.16
CA ILE A 20 0.75 -3.66 -4.76
C ILE A 20 -0.75 -3.49 -4.54
N TRP A 21 -1.42 -4.60 -4.25
CA TRP A 21 -2.83 -4.65 -3.93
C TRP A 21 -3.00 -4.92 -2.44
N VAL A 22 -3.78 -4.08 -1.77
CA VAL A 22 -3.99 -4.17 -0.31
C VAL A 22 -5.48 -4.35 -0.06
N GLU A 23 -5.82 -5.41 0.67
CA GLU A 23 -7.16 -5.70 1.15
C GLU A 23 -7.13 -5.63 2.67
N ALA A 24 -7.84 -4.67 3.25
CA ALA A 24 -7.96 -4.53 4.69
C ALA A 24 -9.40 -4.81 5.12
N ALA A 25 -9.56 -5.65 6.14
CA ALA A 25 -10.82 -5.92 6.81
C ALA A 25 -10.70 -5.54 8.28
N MET A 26 -11.70 -4.81 8.78
CA MET A 26 -11.80 -4.43 10.19
C MET A 26 -13.05 -5.09 10.77
N GLU A 27 -12.88 -5.89 11.82
CA GLU A 27 -13.97 -6.54 12.54
C GLU A 27 -14.01 -5.97 13.96
N GLY A 28 -15.11 -5.31 14.29
CA GLY A 28 -15.34 -4.74 15.61
C GLY A 28 -16.15 -5.70 16.48
N HIS A 29 -15.59 -6.11 17.63
CA HIS A 29 -16.35 -6.77 18.68
C HIS A 29 -16.88 -5.71 19.63
N THR A 30 -18.21 -5.55 19.67
CA THR A 30 -18.93 -4.55 20.48
C THR A 30 -18.39 -4.51 21.91
N GLY A 31 -17.63 -3.47 22.23
CA GLY A 31 -17.20 -3.13 23.59
C GLY A 31 -15.87 -3.71 24.09
N SER A 32 -15.05 -4.39 23.26
CA SER A 32 -13.78 -4.93 23.77
C SER A 32 -12.58 -4.84 22.84
N ARG A 33 -12.73 -5.19 21.55
CA ARG A 33 -11.58 -5.36 20.65
C ARG A 33 -11.95 -5.07 19.22
N MET A 34 -11.00 -4.55 18.47
CA MET A 34 -11.08 -4.41 17.03
C MET A 34 -9.95 -5.22 16.40
N GLU A 35 -10.30 -6.11 15.49
CA GLU A 35 -9.36 -6.95 14.77
C GLU A 35 -9.19 -6.40 13.36
N CYS A 36 -7.95 -6.13 12.96
CA CYS A 36 -7.61 -5.70 11.61
C CYS A 36 -6.85 -6.82 10.89
N THR A 37 -7.42 -7.33 9.80
CA THR A 37 -6.75 -8.27 8.90
C THR A 37 -6.35 -7.55 7.63
N VAL A 38 -5.05 -7.50 7.36
CA VAL A 38 -4.49 -6.88 6.15
C VAL A 38 -3.88 -7.98 5.28
N LYS A 39 -4.38 -8.11 4.04
CA LYS A 39 -3.83 -9.00 3.02
C LYS A 39 -3.18 -8.16 1.93
N VAL A 40 -1.92 -8.46 1.64
CA VAL A 40 -1.14 -7.75 0.63
C VAL A 40 -0.79 -8.71 -0.48
N LYS A 41 -1.11 -8.35 -1.72
CA LYS A 41 -0.80 -9.10 -2.92
C LYS A 41 0.11 -8.28 -3.82
N ALA A 42 1.17 -8.91 -4.31
CA ALA A 42 2.09 -8.32 -5.26
C ALA A 42 1.73 -8.76 -6.68
N HIS A 43 1.34 -7.82 -7.54
CA HIS A 43 1.04 -8.06 -8.96
C HIS A 43 2.26 -7.73 -9.83
N PHE A 44 3.41 -8.29 -9.46
CA PHE A 44 4.64 -8.19 -10.25
C PHE A 44 5.30 -9.56 -10.43
N LYS A 45 6.21 -9.63 -11.39
CA LYS A 45 6.93 -10.87 -11.70
C LYS A 45 7.69 -11.34 -10.47
N ARG A 46 7.75 -12.65 -10.22
CA ARG A 46 8.40 -13.26 -9.03
C ARG A 46 9.86 -12.85 -8.81
N ARG A 47 10.58 -12.44 -9.87
CA ARG A 47 11.96 -11.97 -9.81
C ARG A 47 12.11 -10.48 -9.44
N SER A 48 10.99 -9.76 -9.38
CA SER A 48 10.94 -8.36 -8.98
C SER A 48 10.64 -8.28 -7.48
N SER A 49 11.22 -7.29 -6.82
CA SER A 49 10.93 -6.95 -5.42
C SER A 49 10.62 -5.47 -5.32
N ALA A 50 9.72 -5.11 -4.41
CA ALA A 50 9.46 -3.73 -4.03
C ALA A 50 10.20 -3.42 -2.72
N ASN A 51 10.96 -2.33 -2.70
CA ASN A 51 11.72 -1.88 -1.53
C ASN A 51 10.98 -0.71 -0.87
N ASN A 52 11.15 -0.56 0.44
CA ASN A 52 10.58 0.56 1.21
C ASN A 52 9.05 0.66 1.09
N VAL A 53 8.36 -0.49 1.10
CA VAL A 53 6.90 -0.54 1.08
C VAL A 53 6.36 -0.30 2.47
N GLU A 54 5.61 0.79 2.64
CA GLU A 54 4.90 1.13 3.87
C GLU A 54 3.40 1.11 3.59
N ILE A 55 2.64 0.43 4.46
CA ILE A 55 1.18 0.31 4.34
C ILE A 55 0.55 1.01 5.53
N TYR A 56 -0.11 2.12 5.25
CA TYR A 56 -0.81 2.92 6.25
C TYR A 56 -2.25 2.44 6.37
N VAL A 57 -2.60 1.89 7.54
CA VAL A 57 -3.96 1.49 7.86
C VAL A 57 -4.51 2.46 8.91
N PRO A 58 -5.51 3.27 8.58
CA PRO A 58 -6.09 4.20 9.54
C PRO A 58 -6.86 3.41 10.60
N VAL A 59 -6.62 3.74 11.87
CA VAL A 59 -7.40 3.25 13.01
C VAL A 59 -8.20 4.41 13.61
N PRO A 60 -9.40 4.16 14.14
CA PRO A 60 -10.16 5.15 14.90
C PRO A 60 -9.40 5.65 16.13
N ASP A 61 -9.55 6.93 16.48
CA ASP A 61 -8.84 7.57 17.59
C ASP A 61 -9.18 6.99 18.97
N ASP A 62 -10.38 6.43 19.16
CA ASP A 62 -10.83 5.81 20.43
C ASP A 62 -10.20 4.43 20.71
N THR A 63 -9.29 3.97 19.85
CA THR A 63 -8.65 2.65 20.00
C THR A 63 -7.47 2.78 20.96
N GLU A 64 -7.68 2.47 22.23
CA GLU A 64 -6.57 2.30 23.17
C GLU A 64 -5.67 1.15 22.69
N VAL A 65 -4.46 1.49 22.22
CA VAL A 65 -3.40 0.50 21.92
C VAL A 65 -2.90 -0.01 23.27
N ARG A 66 -3.43 -1.15 23.72
CA ARG A 66 -3.03 -1.78 24.97
C ARG A 66 -2.36 -3.12 24.75
#